data_AF-A0A953V5C7-F1
#
_entry.id   AF-A0A953V5C7-F1
#
_cell.length_a   1.000
_cell.length_b   1.000
_cell.length_c   1.000
_cell.angle_alpha   90.00
_cell.angle_beta   90.00
_cell.angle_gamma   90.00
#
_symmetry.space_group_name_H-M   'P 1'
#
loop_
_entity.id
_entity.type
_entity.pdbx_description
1 polymer ?
#
loop_
_entity_poly.entity_id
_entity_poly.type
_entity_poly.pdbx_seq_one_letter_code
_entity_poly.pdbx_strand_id
1 'polypeptide(L)'
;RAGIALDGRVPWRTFRGPFRVNFEIHVPLRYNLDATTQAGNIDVQDIDGRVALVTAGGNITVGRVGGRNTLSHPAPGVAAQVAARLETQGGHITIGDVAGGLRATTAGGHIMTGNIEGDAIIHTDGGHIHTGRVAGAATLDTGGGNIHVGSAGSSVTANTAGGHIDFGAAAGIIRAHTGGGAVRIDRFSGPAAVEASGGSVFLRQVDGPLRVSAATGNITAWFTDNAEPGAMAASKSVRKMRGASQLTSGEGDIIVYLPRELAVTIDAVVEQGGAHRVVADASLPLRASYQDSASGVRALHCEGSLNGGGEVLHLRAVSGNILLKLGEPNSWTSAVIPAPWMQAAFEPPLVTSWNSGEAGDDNGFDAEGFFEEIHRKIQESLWGGVPVDPGELQNLLEHPVVPVYPEVARKAGIEGDVVLRAYVSSDGRVTNLRVLAGPPILARAAIDAVQQWRYQPVKINGRATNVVTTLIVAFRLQ
;
A
#
# COMPACT_ATOMS: atom_id res chain seq x y z
N ARG A 1 -46.78 -14.55 12.20
CA ARG A 1 -45.95 -13.75 11.26
C ARG A 1 -46.72 -13.69 9.95
N ALA A 2 -47.02 -12.51 9.42
CA ALA A 2 -47.49 -12.39 8.05
C ALA A 2 -46.27 -12.44 7.13
N GLY A 3 -46.30 -13.30 6.11
CA GLY A 3 -45.23 -13.46 5.13
C GLY A 3 -45.81 -14.06 3.86
N ILE A 4 -45.27 -13.65 2.71
CA ILE A 4 -45.70 -14.15 1.41
C ILE A 4 -44.79 -15.32 1.05
N ALA A 5 -45.34 -16.52 1.00
CA ALA A 5 -44.63 -17.70 0.51
C ALA A 5 -44.98 -17.92 -0.97
N LEU A 6 -43.98 -17.81 -1.84
CA LEU A 6 -44.09 -18.09 -3.28
C LEU A 6 -43.45 -19.45 -3.56
N ASP A 7 -44.26 -20.50 -3.70
CA ASP A 7 -43.81 -21.84 -4.12
C ASP A 7 -44.15 -22.05 -5.62
N GLY A 8 -43.22 -22.65 -6.36
CA GLY A 8 -43.32 -22.87 -7.80
C GLY A 8 -42.65 -24.18 -8.20
N ARG A 9 -43.44 -25.13 -8.72
CA ARG A 9 -42.92 -26.43 -9.20
C ARG A 9 -42.70 -26.42 -10.71
N VAL A 10 -41.47 -26.63 -11.13
CA VAL A 10 -41.12 -26.80 -12.55
C VAL A 10 -41.29 -28.27 -12.97
N PRO A 11 -42.08 -28.59 -14.01
CA PRO A 11 -42.20 -29.94 -14.55
C PRO A 11 -40.96 -30.31 -15.37
N TRP A 12 -39.89 -30.70 -14.68
CA TRP A 12 -38.56 -31.05 -15.21
C TRP A 12 -38.56 -32.17 -16.27
N ARG A 13 -39.63 -32.97 -16.38
CA ARG A 13 -39.75 -34.03 -17.40
C ARG A 13 -40.20 -33.52 -18.79
N THR A 14 -40.78 -32.34 -18.88
CA THR A 14 -41.31 -31.75 -20.13
C THR A 14 -40.67 -30.43 -20.53
N PHE A 15 -40.08 -29.68 -19.59
CA PHE A 15 -39.45 -28.39 -19.91
C PHE A 15 -38.00 -28.57 -20.40
N ARG A 16 -37.74 -28.28 -21.68
CA ARG A 16 -36.39 -28.24 -22.28
C ARG A 16 -36.03 -26.81 -22.69
N GLY A 17 -35.72 -25.97 -21.72
CA GLY A 17 -35.28 -24.59 -21.95
C GLY A 17 -34.73 -23.94 -20.67
N PRO A 18 -34.01 -22.81 -20.79
CA PRO A 18 -33.53 -22.07 -19.64
C PRO A 18 -34.71 -21.43 -18.88
N PHE A 19 -35.01 -21.95 -17.70
CA PHE A 19 -36.04 -21.39 -16.82
C PHE A 19 -35.44 -20.24 -16.00
N ARG A 20 -36.02 -19.04 -16.13
CA ARG A 20 -35.68 -17.86 -15.32
C ARG A 20 -36.97 -17.29 -14.74
N VAL A 21 -36.93 -16.97 -13.45
CA VAL A 21 -38.02 -16.26 -12.76
C VAL A 21 -37.42 -15.00 -12.18
N ASN A 22 -38.12 -13.88 -12.35
CA ASN A 22 -37.81 -12.63 -11.68
C ASN A 22 -38.97 -12.30 -10.73
N PHE A 23 -38.65 -11.92 -9.49
CA PHE A 23 -39.64 -11.50 -8.51
C PHE A 23 -39.34 -10.05 -8.13
N GLU A 24 -40.17 -9.13 -8.62
CA GLU A 24 -40.10 -7.72 -8.24
C GLU A 24 -41.08 -7.47 -7.08
N ILE A 25 -40.57 -7.07 -5.92
CA ILE A 25 -41.34 -6.87 -4.70
C ILE A 25 -41.13 -5.45 -4.20
N HIS A 26 -42.14 -4.60 -4.35
CA HIS A 26 -42.11 -3.24 -3.82
C HIS A 26 -42.45 -3.24 -2.32
N VAL A 27 -41.51 -2.81 -1.49
CA VAL A 27 -41.70 -2.59 -0.05
C VAL A 27 -41.54 -1.11 0.29
N PRO A 28 -42.17 -0.61 1.38
CA PRO A 28 -41.90 0.74 1.88
C PRO A 28 -40.42 0.88 2.28
N LEU A 29 -39.87 2.09 2.13
CA LEU A 29 -38.46 2.36 2.49
C LEU A 29 -38.14 1.97 3.94
N ARG A 30 -39.08 2.19 4.88
CA ARG A 30 -38.98 1.78 6.28
C ARG A 30 -39.54 0.39 6.51
N TYR A 31 -38.77 -0.62 6.14
CA TYR A 31 -39.15 -2.01 6.31
C TYR A 31 -37.95 -2.88 6.68
N ASN A 32 -38.18 -3.99 7.38
CA ASN A 32 -37.14 -5.00 7.62
C ASN A 32 -37.30 -6.11 6.60
N LEU A 33 -36.25 -6.39 5.83
CA LEU A 33 -36.25 -7.40 4.78
C LEU A 33 -35.54 -8.67 5.28
N ASP A 34 -36.23 -9.80 5.20
CA ASP A 34 -35.68 -11.13 5.44
C ASP A 34 -35.99 -11.96 4.19
N ALA A 35 -34.94 -12.31 3.42
CA ALA A 35 -35.06 -12.98 2.14
C ALA A 35 -34.02 -14.11 2.04
N THR A 36 -34.51 -15.32 1.83
CA THR A 36 -33.68 -16.52 1.61
C THR A 36 -34.03 -17.13 0.25
N THR A 37 -33.01 -17.38 -0.58
CA THR A 37 -33.16 -18.17 -1.82
C THR A 37 -32.16 -19.32 -1.88
N GLN A 38 -32.52 -20.39 -2.58
CA GLN A 38 -31.63 -21.52 -2.84
C GLN A 38 -30.71 -21.28 -4.05
N ALA A 39 -31.06 -20.34 -4.93
CA ALA A 39 -30.23 -19.95 -6.07
C ALA A 39 -30.69 -18.60 -6.65
N GLY A 40 -29.80 -17.96 -7.41
CA GLY A 40 -30.04 -16.68 -8.06
C GLY A 40 -29.52 -15.49 -7.27
N ASN A 41 -29.48 -14.36 -7.96
CA ASN A 41 -29.03 -13.11 -7.37
C ASN A 41 -30.14 -12.50 -6.50
N ILE A 42 -29.74 -11.80 -5.44
CA ILE A 42 -30.62 -10.93 -4.66
C ILE A 42 -30.15 -9.50 -4.94
N ASP A 43 -31.06 -8.65 -5.43
CA ASP A 43 -30.83 -7.21 -5.61
C ASP A 43 -31.83 -6.45 -4.74
N VAL A 44 -31.32 -5.55 -3.90
CA VAL A 44 -32.10 -4.74 -2.95
C VAL A 44 -31.63 -3.30 -3.06
N GLN A 45 -32.56 -2.39 -3.33
CA GLN A 45 -32.27 -0.96 -3.37
C GLN A 45 -32.02 -0.38 -1.96
N ASP A 46 -31.93 0.95 -1.84
CA ASP A 46 -31.81 1.62 -0.54
C ASP A 46 -32.98 1.24 0.41
N ILE A 47 -32.68 0.94 1.68
CA ILE A 47 -33.69 0.56 2.69
C ILE A 47 -33.38 1.13 4.09
N ASP A 48 -34.34 1.84 4.68
CA ASP A 48 -34.32 2.44 6.02
C ASP A 48 -34.80 1.41 7.06
N GLY A 49 -34.07 0.30 7.17
CA GLY A 49 -34.37 -0.83 8.04
C GLY A 49 -33.27 -1.89 8.02
N ARG A 50 -33.53 -3.06 8.63
CA ARG A 50 -32.56 -4.17 8.65
C ARG A 50 -32.75 -5.10 7.46
N VAL A 51 -31.65 -5.62 6.93
CA VAL A 51 -31.64 -6.67 5.89
C VAL A 51 -30.99 -7.95 6.40
N ALA A 52 -31.64 -9.08 6.14
CA ALA A 52 -31.09 -10.43 6.27
C ALA A 52 -31.28 -11.14 4.93
N LEU A 53 -30.20 -11.27 4.16
CA LEU A 53 -30.22 -11.81 2.79
C LEU A 53 -29.32 -13.05 2.74
N VAL A 54 -29.89 -14.20 2.35
CA VAL A 54 -29.17 -15.48 2.25
C VAL A 54 -29.42 -16.10 0.87
N THR A 55 -28.36 -16.43 0.14
CA THR A 55 -28.45 -17.20 -1.10
C THR A 55 -27.48 -18.39 -1.11
N ALA A 56 -27.95 -19.58 -1.48
CA ALA A 56 -27.04 -20.72 -1.67
C ALA A 56 -26.29 -20.68 -3.02
N GLY A 57 -26.48 -19.65 -3.85
CA GLY A 57 -25.64 -19.40 -5.01
C GLY A 57 -26.14 -18.22 -5.85
N GLY A 58 -25.26 -17.25 -6.13
CA GLY A 58 -25.60 -16.00 -6.79
C GLY A 58 -25.11 -14.79 -6.00
N ASN A 59 -25.08 -13.63 -6.65
CA ASN A 59 -24.58 -12.39 -6.06
C ASN A 59 -25.63 -11.74 -5.16
N ILE A 60 -25.20 -11.11 -4.09
CA ILE A 60 -26.04 -10.22 -3.27
C ILE A 60 -25.58 -8.79 -3.55
N THR A 61 -26.48 -7.99 -4.12
CA THR A 61 -26.29 -6.54 -4.29
C THR A 61 -27.27 -5.82 -3.39
N VAL A 62 -26.78 -4.88 -2.59
CA VAL A 62 -27.59 -4.03 -1.72
C VAL A 62 -27.17 -2.59 -1.91
N GLY A 63 -28.14 -1.68 -1.97
CA GLY A 63 -27.91 -0.25 -1.84
C GLY A 63 -27.46 0.13 -0.42
N ARG A 64 -27.91 1.28 0.06
CA ARG A 64 -27.68 1.74 1.43
C ARG A 64 -28.60 1.02 2.41
N VAL A 65 -28.06 0.61 3.55
CA VAL A 65 -28.83 -0.02 4.63
C VAL A 65 -28.83 0.84 5.88
N GLY A 66 -30.03 1.14 6.38
CA GLY A 66 -30.27 1.97 7.55
C GLY A 66 -30.57 3.42 7.21
N GLY A 67 -30.90 4.19 8.24
CA GLY A 67 -31.52 5.50 8.09
C GLY A 67 -30.59 6.58 7.56
N ARG A 68 -31.07 7.35 6.57
CA ARG A 68 -30.43 8.60 6.11
C ARG A 68 -30.14 9.60 7.25
N ASN A 69 -30.89 9.53 8.35
CA ASN A 69 -30.73 10.39 9.53
C ASN A 69 -29.95 9.75 10.70
N THR A 70 -29.47 8.51 10.58
CA THR A 70 -28.68 7.85 11.64
C THR A 70 -27.17 7.89 11.40
N LEU A 71 -26.69 8.87 10.62
CA LEU A 71 -25.28 9.29 10.57
C LEU A 71 -24.82 9.96 11.89
N SER A 72 -25.76 10.21 12.82
CA SER A 72 -25.45 10.51 14.21
C SER A 72 -24.84 9.28 14.88
N HIS A 73 -23.52 9.33 15.10
CA HIS A 73 -22.70 8.36 15.81
C HIS A 73 -23.46 7.70 16.99
N PRO A 74 -23.66 6.37 17.02
CA PRO A 74 -24.28 5.72 18.16
C PRO A 74 -23.43 5.96 19.41
N ALA A 75 -24.09 6.27 20.54
CA ALA A 75 -23.37 6.55 21.78
C ALA A 75 -22.49 5.33 22.17
N PRO A 76 -21.20 5.54 22.52
CA PRO A 76 -20.29 4.45 22.82
C PRO A 76 -20.82 3.61 23.99
N GLY A 77 -20.96 2.30 23.77
CA GLY A 77 -21.51 1.34 24.73
C GLY A 77 -22.89 0.76 24.37
N VAL A 78 -23.60 1.32 23.38
CA VAL A 78 -24.75 0.62 22.78
C VAL A 78 -24.23 -0.34 21.71
N ALA A 79 -24.41 -1.64 21.90
CA ALA A 79 -24.01 -2.65 20.92
C ALA A 79 -24.66 -2.34 19.56
N ALA A 80 -23.84 -2.11 18.53
CA ALA A 80 -24.31 -1.71 17.21
C ALA A 80 -25.23 -2.79 16.65
N GLN A 81 -26.53 -2.51 16.58
CA GLN A 81 -27.48 -3.50 16.07
C GLN A 81 -27.11 -3.83 14.62
N VAL A 82 -26.93 -5.12 14.32
CA VAL A 82 -26.57 -5.58 12.97
C VAL A 82 -27.69 -5.15 12.03
N ALA A 83 -27.36 -4.19 11.15
CA ALA A 83 -28.26 -3.61 10.18
C ALA A 83 -28.31 -4.47 8.92
N ALA A 84 -27.18 -5.06 8.52
CA ALA A 84 -27.08 -5.94 7.35
C ALA A 84 -26.43 -7.28 7.72
N ARG A 85 -27.11 -8.39 7.39
CA ARG A 85 -26.60 -9.76 7.44
C ARG A 85 -26.71 -10.36 6.04
N LEU A 86 -25.58 -10.56 5.37
CA LEU A 86 -25.51 -11.00 3.97
C LEU A 86 -24.69 -12.30 3.89
N GLU A 87 -25.27 -13.38 3.36
CA GLU A 87 -24.58 -14.67 3.23
C GLU A 87 -24.79 -15.29 1.84
N THR A 88 -23.69 -15.64 1.15
CA THR A 88 -23.73 -16.36 -0.13
C THR A 88 -22.71 -17.50 -0.17
N GLN A 89 -23.01 -18.62 -0.83
CA GLN A 89 -22.07 -19.75 -0.92
C GLN A 89 -21.04 -19.59 -2.05
N GLY A 90 -21.02 -18.48 -2.79
CA GLY A 90 -20.01 -18.29 -3.84
C GLY A 90 -20.17 -17.06 -4.73
N GLY A 91 -21.28 -16.33 -4.63
CA GLY A 91 -21.41 -15.06 -5.33
C GLY A 91 -20.64 -13.92 -4.63
N HIS A 92 -20.52 -12.81 -5.33
CA HIS A 92 -20.03 -11.56 -4.77
C HIS A 92 -21.07 -10.94 -3.83
N ILE A 93 -20.62 -10.28 -2.77
CA ILE A 93 -21.44 -9.40 -1.95
C ILE A 93 -21.01 -7.96 -2.24
N THR A 94 -21.95 -7.14 -2.68
CA THR A 94 -21.77 -5.70 -2.84
C THR A 94 -22.82 -5.00 -2.00
N ILE A 95 -22.40 -4.14 -1.08
CA ILE A 95 -23.30 -3.30 -0.27
C ILE A 95 -22.81 -1.85 -0.29
N GLY A 96 -23.75 -0.90 -0.33
CA GLY A 96 -23.47 0.52 -0.17
C GLY A 96 -23.07 0.88 1.26
N ASP A 97 -23.41 2.10 1.70
CA ASP A 97 -23.17 2.51 3.09
C ASP A 97 -24.11 1.78 4.06
N VAL A 98 -23.61 1.46 5.25
CA VAL A 98 -24.33 0.76 6.32
C VAL A 98 -24.29 1.63 7.57
N ALA A 99 -25.45 2.16 7.96
CA ALA A 99 -25.58 3.07 9.12
C ALA A 99 -25.54 2.34 10.50
N GLY A 100 -25.17 1.06 10.51
CA GLY A 100 -25.12 0.20 11.69
C GLY A 100 -24.15 -0.96 11.47
N GLY A 101 -24.33 -2.07 12.17
CA GLY A 101 -23.43 -3.21 12.05
C GLY A 101 -23.59 -4.00 10.74
N LEU A 102 -22.50 -4.51 10.18
CA LEU A 102 -22.48 -5.39 9.00
C LEU A 102 -21.94 -6.77 9.36
N ARG A 103 -22.63 -7.84 8.95
CA ARG A 103 -22.06 -9.18 8.81
C ARG A 103 -22.18 -9.63 7.36
N ALA A 104 -21.06 -9.90 6.70
CA ALA A 104 -21.02 -10.38 5.32
C ALA A 104 -20.13 -11.63 5.22
N THR A 105 -20.69 -12.73 4.72
CA THR A 105 -19.95 -14.00 4.57
C THR A 105 -20.14 -14.55 3.16
N THR A 106 -19.05 -14.86 2.47
CA THR A 106 -19.06 -15.62 1.21
C THR A 106 -18.03 -16.74 1.24
N ALA A 107 -18.18 -17.78 0.41
CA ALA A 107 -17.10 -18.76 0.25
C ALA A 107 -16.09 -18.28 -0.80
N GLY A 108 -16.49 -18.20 -2.08
CA GLY A 108 -15.58 -17.82 -3.17
C GLY A 108 -15.59 -16.33 -3.57
N GLY A 109 -16.62 -15.58 -3.21
CA GLY A 109 -16.84 -14.24 -3.78
C GLY A 109 -16.00 -13.14 -3.16
N HIS A 110 -15.85 -12.03 -3.90
CA HIS A 110 -15.37 -10.77 -3.31
C HIS A 110 -16.47 -10.12 -2.46
N ILE A 111 -16.06 -9.43 -1.40
CA ILE A 111 -16.95 -8.57 -0.62
C ILE A 111 -16.51 -7.12 -0.79
N MET A 112 -17.42 -6.29 -1.30
CA MET A 112 -17.24 -4.85 -1.47
C MET A 112 -18.27 -4.11 -0.64
N THR A 113 -17.82 -3.21 0.23
CA THR A 113 -18.69 -2.40 1.09
C THR A 113 -18.41 -0.92 0.90
N GLY A 114 -19.44 -0.08 1.04
CA GLY A 114 -19.27 1.35 1.28
C GLY A 114 -18.73 1.63 2.68
N ASN A 115 -19.19 2.74 3.28
CA ASN A 115 -18.84 3.09 4.65
C ASN A 115 -19.72 2.33 5.66
N ILE A 116 -19.15 1.95 6.80
CA ILE A 116 -19.83 1.22 7.86
C ILE A 116 -19.72 2.04 9.16
N GLU A 117 -20.85 2.51 9.69
CA GLU A 117 -20.87 3.31 10.92
C GLU A 117 -20.85 2.46 12.20
N GLY A 118 -21.23 1.18 12.11
CA GLY A 118 -21.16 0.23 13.21
C GLY A 118 -19.99 -0.74 13.10
N ASP A 119 -20.11 -1.86 13.83
CA ASP A 119 -19.14 -2.94 13.81
C ASP A 119 -19.27 -3.80 12.53
N ALA A 120 -18.15 -4.34 12.02
CA ALA A 120 -18.11 -5.13 10.79
C ALA A 120 -17.49 -6.52 11.03
N ILE A 121 -18.15 -7.57 10.54
CA ILE A 121 -17.59 -8.93 10.47
C ILE A 121 -17.70 -9.38 9.01
N ILE A 122 -16.56 -9.46 8.33
CA ILE A 122 -16.48 -9.77 6.90
C ILE A 122 -15.58 -10.98 6.70
N HIS A 123 -16.11 -12.04 6.11
CA HIS A 123 -15.41 -13.31 5.87
C HIS A 123 -15.53 -13.77 4.41
N THR A 124 -14.41 -14.19 3.82
CA THR A 124 -14.40 -14.85 2.50
C THR A 124 -13.32 -15.93 2.42
N ASP A 125 -13.59 -17.11 1.87
CA ASP A 125 -12.57 -18.18 1.79
C ASP A 125 -11.55 -17.95 0.66
N GLY A 126 -11.86 -17.12 -0.35
CA GLY A 126 -10.94 -16.87 -1.47
C GLY A 126 -11.01 -15.48 -2.13
N GLY A 127 -11.99 -14.65 -1.78
CA GLY A 127 -12.17 -13.36 -2.43
C GLY A 127 -11.40 -12.20 -1.80
N HIS A 128 -11.36 -11.09 -2.54
CA HIS A 128 -10.93 -9.80 -2.01
C HIS A 128 -11.97 -9.21 -1.05
N ILE A 129 -11.48 -8.54 0.00
CA ILE A 129 -12.29 -7.67 0.85
C ILE A 129 -11.91 -6.23 0.51
N HIS A 130 -12.88 -5.41 0.14
CA HIS A 130 -12.73 -3.97 -0.01
C HIS A 130 -13.79 -3.28 0.84
N THR A 131 -13.35 -2.45 1.79
CA THR A 131 -14.22 -1.65 2.65
C THR A 131 -13.74 -0.20 2.69
N GLY A 132 -14.69 0.74 2.73
CA GLY A 132 -14.41 2.18 2.80
C GLY A 132 -13.93 2.60 4.19
N ARG A 133 -14.66 3.51 4.83
CA ARG A 133 -14.46 3.80 6.26
C ARG A 133 -15.26 2.83 7.12
N VAL A 134 -14.62 2.24 8.14
CA VAL A 134 -15.32 1.54 9.24
C VAL A 134 -15.15 2.36 10.52
N ALA A 135 -16.25 2.80 11.14
CA ALA A 135 -16.21 3.57 12.38
C ALA A 135 -16.16 2.69 13.63
N GLY A 136 -16.90 1.57 13.64
CA GLY A 136 -16.89 0.58 14.72
C GLY A 136 -15.70 -0.39 14.65
N ALA A 137 -15.77 -1.46 15.43
CA ALA A 137 -14.77 -2.52 15.42
C ALA A 137 -14.96 -3.43 14.20
N ALA A 138 -13.88 -3.80 13.51
CA ALA A 138 -13.94 -4.69 12.35
C ALA A 138 -13.09 -5.94 12.50
N THR A 139 -13.60 -7.07 12.01
CA THR A 139 -12.84 -8.28 11.73
C THR A 139 -13.03 -8.64 10.25
N LEU A 140 -11.91 -8.73 9.53
CA LEU A 140 -11.84 -8.96 8.08
C LEU A 140 -10.96 -10.19 7.83
N ASP A 141 -11.57 -11.30 7.44
CA ASP A 141 -10.88 -12.59 7.27
C ASP A 141 -10.97 -13.04 5.80
N THR A 142 -9.81 -13.33 5.17
CA THR A 142 -9.77 -13.94 3.83
C THR A 142 -8.80 -15.10 3.69
N GLY A 143 -9.25 -16.20 3.09
CA GLY A 143 -8.43 -17.39 2.85
C GLY A 143 -7.41 -17.26 1.71
N GLY A 144 -7.36 -16.13 0.99
CA GLY A 144 -6.34 -15.92 -0.05
C GLY A 144 -6.39 -14.59 -0.81
N GLY A 145 -7.43 -13.78 -0.63
CA GLY A 145 -7.53 -12.48 -1.27
C GLY A 145 -6.76 -11.37 -0.56
N ASN A 146 -6.54 -10.27 -1.28
CA ASN A 146 -6.18 -8.98 -0.69
C ASN A 146 -7.29 -8.41 0.21
N ILE A 147 -6.91 -7.70 1.27
CA ILE A 147 -7.78 -6.86 2.10
C ILE A 147 -7.41 -5.39 1.87
N HIS A 148 -8.40 -4.55 1.55
CA HIS A 148 -8.25 -3.10 1.55
C HIS A 148 -9.25 -2.44 2.49
N VAL A 149 -8.75 -1.54 3.35
CA VAL A 149 -9.51 -0.73 4.30
C VAL A 149 -9.19 0.74 4.08
N GLY A 150 -10.14 1.50 3.54
CA GLY A 150 -9.94 2.92 3.26
C GLY A 150 -9.68 3.75 4.52
N SER A 151 -10.46 3.53 5.59
CA SER A 151 -10.20 4.14 6.89
C SER A 151 -10.73 3.32 8.07
N ALA A 152 -9.94 3.25 9.15
CA ALA A 152 -10.27 2.55 10.39
C ALA A 152 -10.46 3.57 11.54
N GLY A 153 -11.70 3.84 11.93
CA GLY A 153 -12.04 4.74 13.04
C GLY A 153 -11.81 4.13 14.42
N SER A 154 -11.92 2.80 14.54
CA SER A 154 -11.74 2.05 15.79
C SER A 154 -10.87 0.80 15.56
N SER A 155 -10.99 -0.24 16.39
CA SER A 155 -10.17 -1.46 16.31
C SER A 155 -10.49 -2.29 15.06
N VAL A 156 -9.52 -2.46 14.16
CA VAL A 156 -9.65 -3.32 12.98
C VAL A 156 -8.63 -4.46 13.02
N THR A 157 -9.13 -5.69 12.85
CA THR A 157 -8.35 -6.91 12.68
C THR A 157 -8.51 -7.40 11.25
N ALA A 158 -7.41 -7.60 10.53
CA ALA A 158 -7.37 -8.05 9.14
C ALA A 158 -6.43 -9.24 8.99
N ASN A 159 -6.96 -10.40 8.59
CA ASN A 159 -6.22 -11.64 8.46
C ASN A 159 -6.32 -12.17 7.02
N THR A 160 -5.19 -12.46 6.38
CA THR A 160 -5.16 -13.11 5.06
C THR A 160 -4.13 -14.23 5.01
N ALA A 161 -4.46 -15.36 4.37
CA ALA A 161 -3.51 -16.47 4.26
C ALA A 161 -2.37 -16.20 3.24
N GLY A 162 -2.52 -15.22 2.34
CA GLY A 162 -1.50 -14.94 1.32
C GLY A 162 -1.67 -13.67 0.50
N GLY A 163 -2.74 -12.90 0.69
CA GLY A 163 -2.97 -11.64 -0.01
C GLY A 163 -2.23 -10.46 0.63
N HIS A 164 -2.27 -9.33 -0.07
CA HIS A 164 -1.82 -8.04 0.44
C HIS A 164 -2.83 -7.45 1.41
N ILE A 165 -2.35 -6.77 2.46
CA ILE A 165 -3.20 -5.98 3.35
C ILE A 165 -2.86 -4.50 3.14
N ASP A 166 -3.86 -3.69 2.84
CA ASP A 166 -3.73 -2.27 2.53
C ASP A 166 -4.67 -1.43 3.42
N PHE A 167 -4.08 -0.61 4.29
CA PHE A 167 -4.80 0.36 5.11
C PHE A 167 -4.48 1.78 4.62
N GLY A 168 -5.54 2.57 4.40
CA GLY A 168 -5.44 4.02 4.24
C GLY A 168 -5.17 4.72 5.58
N ALA A 169 -6.19 5.37 6.13
CA ALA A 169 -6.06 6.16 7.37
C ALA A 169 -6.68 5.45 8.59
N ALA A 170 -5.85 5.08 9.57
CA ALA A 170 -6.26 4.35 10.77
C ALA A 170 -6.07 5.15 12.06
N ALA A 171 -7.18 5.57 12.66
CA ALA A 171 -7.20 6.27 13.94
C ALA A 171 -7.12 5.31 15.14
N GLY A 172 -7.76 4.14 15.03
CA GLY A 172 -7.87 3.12 16.08
C GLY A 172 -6.75 2.07 16.10
N ILE A 173 -6.99 0.98 16.81
CA ILE A 173 -6.04 -0.14 16.94
C ILE A 173 -6.03 -0.98 15.65
N ILE A 174 -4.86 -1.30 15.13
CA ILE A 174 -4.71 -2.19 13.96
C ILE A 174 -4.12 -3.53 14.40
N ARG A 175 -4.69 -4.63 13.94
CA ARG A 175 -4.05 -5.94 13.90
C ARG A 175 -4.07 -6.46 12.46
N ALA A 176 -2.92 -6.65 11.85
CA ALA A 176 -2.79 -7.14 10.48
C ALA A 176 -1.93 -8.41 10.48
N HIS A 177 -2.46 -9.52 9.98
CA HIS A 177 -1.74 -10.79 9.86
C HIS A 177 -1.81 -11.30 8.42
N THR A 178 -0.65 -11.53 7.78
CA THR A 178 -0.56 -12.09 6.43
C THR A 178 0.41 -13.26 6.32
N GLY A 179 -0.01 -14.32 5.64
CA GLY A 179 0.80 -15.51 5.38
C GLY A 179 1.83 -15.36 4.24
N GLY A 180 1.72 -14.35 3.37
CA GLY A 180 2.61 -14.26 2.20
C GLY A 180 2.52 -13.01 1.31
N GLY A 181 1.69 -12.01 1.64
CA GLY A 181 1.60 -10.76 0.88
C GLY A 181 2.19 -9.57 1.63
N ALA A 182 2.65 -8.56 0.90
CA ALA A 182 3.09 -7.29 1.50
C ALA A 182 1.96 -6.60 2.31
N VAL A 183 2.33 -5.92 3.41
CA VAL A 183 1.42 -5.07 4.20
C VAL A 183 1.75 -3.61 3.96
N ARG A 184 0.75 -2.79 3.66
CA ARG A 184 0.87 -1.33 3.51
C ARG A 184 -0.07 -0.62 4.47
N ILE A 185 0.45 0.35 5.21
CA ILE A 185 -0.36 1.28 6.02
C ILE A 185 0.06 2.71 5.66
N ASP A 186 -0.88 3.55 5.25
CA ASP A 186 -0.63 4.92 4.75
C ASP A 186 -0.44 5.94 5.88
N ARG A 187 -1.30 5.87 6.90
CA ARG A 187 -1.27 6.69 8.10
C ARG A 187 -1.89 5.94 9.26
N PHE A 188 -1.23 5.96 10.42
CA PHE A 188 -1.88 5.52 11.65
C PHE A 188 -1.44 6.30 12.90
N SER A 189 -2.40 6.55 13.78
CA SER A 189 -2.21 7.23 15.08
C SER A 189 -2.44 6.34 16.30
N GLY A 190 -3.22 5.26 16.15
CA GLY A 190 -3.46 4.28 17.21
C GLY A 190 -2.36 3.21 17.30
N PRO A 191 -2.42 2.30 18.28
CA PRO A 191 -1.51 1.16 18.36
C PRO A 191 -1.66 0.21 17.17
N ALA A 192 -0.55 -0.13 16.50
CA ALA A 192 -0.56 -1.06 15.37
C ALA A 192 0.28 -2.32 15.67
N ALA A 193 -0.29 -3.49 15.42
CA ALA A 193 0.40 -4.78 15.41
C ALA A 193 0.32 -5.38 14.00
N VAL A 194 1.48 -5.67 13.40
CA VAL A 194 1.61 -6.20 12.04
C VAL A 194 2.49 -7.45 12.06
N GLU A 195 1.96 -8.54 11.55
CA GLU A 195 2.64 -9.82 11.40
C GLU A 195 2.61 -10.25 9.93
N ALA A 196 3.79 -10.41 9.34
CA ALA A 196 3.94 -10.85 7.95
C ALA A 196 4.87 -12.07 7.91
N SER A 197 4.33 -13.22 7.48
CA SER A 197 5.12 -14.44 7.29
C SER A 197 5.95 -14.38 6.00
N GLY A 198 5.45 -13.68 4.99
CA GLY A 198 6.21 -13.33 3.79
C GLY A 198 5.69 -12.06 3.14
N GLY A 199 6.59 -11.30 2.55
CA GLY A 199 6.30 -10.01 1.92
C GLY A 199 6.78 -8.82 2.76
N SER A 200 7.10 -7.72 2.08
CA SER A 200 7.64 -6.54 2.74
C SER A 200 6.55 -5.72 3.44
N VAL A 201 6.91 -5.03 4.53
CA VAL A 201 6.00 -4.20 5.33
C VAL A 201 6.33 -2.72 5.10
N PHE A 202 5.35 -1.94 4.66
CA PHE A 202 5.50 -0.53 4.30
C PHE A 202 4.57 0.35 5.15
N LEU A 203 5.16 1.15 6.02
CA LEU A 203 4.43 1.98 6.98
C LEU A 203 4.76 3.44 6.75
N ARG A 204 3.82 4.17 6.17
CA ARG A 204 3.89 5.63 6.06
C ARG A 204 3.15 6.29 7.22
N GLN A 205 3.51 7.53 7.49
CA GLN A 205 2.92 8.42 8.49
C GLN A 205 2.66 7.76 9.86
N VAL A 206 3.73 7.24 10.45
CA VAL A 206 3.72 6.63 11.80
C VAL A 206 3.63 7.72 12.88
N ASP A 207 2.51 7.78 13.61
CA ASP A 207 2.29 8.62 14.80
C ASP A 207 1.99 7.78 16.06
N GLY A 208 1.51 6.53 15.91
CA GLY A 208 1.20 5.62 17.01
C GLY A 208 2.31 4.63 17.38
N PRO A 209 2.21 3.96 18.55
CA PRO A 209 3.12 2.88 18.93
C PRO A 209 2.89 1.64 18.05
N LEU A 210 3.97 0.95 17.71
CA LEU A 210 4.01 -0.01 16.62
C LEU A 210 4.75 -1.30 17.02
N ARG A 211 4.18 -2.46 16.69
CA ARG A 211 4.86 -3.76 16.73
C ARG A 211 4.79 -4.40 15.35
N VAL A 212 5.94 -4.57 14.70
CA VAL A 212 6.06 -5.31 13.43
C VAL A 212 6.91 -6.56 13.65
N SER A 213 6.43 -7.69 13.14
CA SER A 213 7.21 -8.90 12.99
C SER A 213 7.10 -9.38 11.54
N ALA A 214 8.19 -9.26 10.77
CA ALA A 214 8.30 -9.86 9.44
C ALA A 214 9.21 -11.09 9.53
N ALA A 215 8.74 -12.26 9.11
CA ALA A 215 9.57 -13.46 9.05
C ALA A 215 10.51 -13.42 7.84
N THR A 216 9.98 -13.03 6.66
CA THR A 216 10.75 -12.81 5.43
C THR A 216 10.28 -11.55 4.71
N GLY A 217 11.22 -10.74 4.22
CA GLY A 217 10.95 -9.47 3.53
C GLY A 217 11.38 -8.23 4.32
N ASN A 218 11.46 -7.09 3.63
CA ASN A 218 12.01 -5.86 4.20
C ASN A 218 10.94 -5.10 5.00
N ILE A 219 11.35 -4.44 6.09
CA ILE A 219 10.48 -3.52 6.85
C ILE A 219 10.91 -2.10 6.52
N THR A 220 10.01 -1.28 5.98
CA THR A 220 10.26 0.16 5.78
C THR A 220 9.25 0.99 6.55
N ALA A 221 9.73 1.81 7.48
CA ALA A 221 8.92 2.70 8.31
C ALA A 221 9.33 4.16 8.13
N TRP A 222 8.36 5.00 7.74
CA TRP A 222 8.49 6.45 7.68
C TRP A 222 7.74 7.10 8.85
N PHE A 223 8.50 7.53 9.85
CA PHE A 223 7.99 8.39 10.92
C PHE A 223 7.87 9.81 10.36
N THR A 224 6.71 10.44 10.51
CA THR A 224 6.42 11.74 9.89
C THR A 224 5.83 12.71 10.88
N ASP A 225 6.15 13.99 10.76
CA ASP A 225 5.30 15.04 11.32
C ASP A 225 4.00 15.14 10.51
N ASN A 226 2.87 15.09 11.22
CA ASN A 226 1.53 15.35 10.69
C ASN A 226 1.32 16.87 10.48
N ALA A 227 2.28 17.53 9.85
CA ALA A 227 2.13 18.88 9.32
C ALA A 227 1.53 18.75 7.91
N GLU A 228 0.31 19.26 7.72
CA GLU A 228 -0.25 19.45 6.38
C GLU A 228 0.71 20.33 5.54
N PRO A 229 0.81 20.13 4.22
CA PRO A 229 1.60 20.97 3.34
C PRO A 229 0.98 22.39 3.27
N GLY A 230 1.38 23.23 4.22
CA GLY A 230 0.76 24.53 4.52
C GLY A 230 0.95 24.95 5.99
N ALA A 231 1.09 23.99 6.91
CA ALA A 231 1.42 24.22 8.32
C ALA A 231 2.93 24.50 8.54
N MET A 232 3.55 25.29 7.66
CA MET A 232 4.95 25.69 7.77
C MET A 232 5.13 26.87 8.76
N ALA A 233 4.56 26.72 9.96
CA ALA A 233 4.66 27.70 11.04
C ALA A 233 4.56 27.04 12.42
N ALA A 234 5.64 27.16 13.19
CA ALA A 234 5.68 27.01 14.64
C ALA A 234 5.22 25.67 15.26
N SER A 235 6.10 24.67 15.22
CA SER A 235 6.37 23.91 16.44
C SER A 235 7.87 23.66 16.64
N LYS A 236 8.54 24.62 17.28
CA LYS A 236 9.97 24.56 17.67
C LYS A 236 10.17 23.64 18.90
N SER A 237 9.37 22.59 18.99
CA SER A 237 9.24 21.68 20.12
C SER A 237 9.70 20.29 19.71
N VAL A 238 10.71 19.76 20.38
CA VAL A 238 11.12 18.37 20.24
C VAL A 238 9.91 17.45 20.44
N ARG A 239 9.51 16.73 19.39
CA ARG A 239 8.33 15.86 19.43
C ARG A 239 8.73 14.51 20.00
N LYS A 240 8.13 14.10 21.11
CA LYS A 240 8.32 12.73 21.63
C LYS A 240 7.45 11.74 20.86
N MET A 241 8.04 10.58 20.57
CA MET A 241 7.33 9.40 20.12
C MET A 241 6.22 9.00 21.12
N ARG A 242 5.05 8.54 20.64
CA ARG A 242 3.86 8.31 21.49
C ARG A 242 3.86 7.01 22.32
N GLY A 243 4.93 6.23 22.22
CA GLY A 243 5.13 4.99 22.95
C GLY A 243 6.19 4.14 22.27
N ALA A 244 6.86 3.28 23.05
CA ALA A 244 7.85 2.35 22.53
C ALA A 244 7.33 1.56 21.32
N SER A 245 8.20 1.33 20.34
CA SER A 245 7.89 0.54 19.15
C SER A 245 8.97 -0.49 18.86
N GLN A 246 8.56 -1.60 18.25
CA GLN A 246 9.41 -2.75 17.98
C GLN A 246 9.26 -3.17 16.53
N LEU A 247 10.37 -3.18 15.78
CA LEU A 247 10.45 -3.73 14.43
C LEU A 247 11.37 -4.95 14.47
N THR A 248 10.84 -6.13 14.17
CA THR A 248 11.61 -7.39 14.13
C THR A 248 11.57 -7.99 12.73
N SER A 249 12.73 -8.25 12.14
CA SER A 249 12.91 -8.93 10.85
C SER A 249 13.67 -10.23 11.04
N GLY A 250 13.15 -11.33 10.50
CA GLY A 250 13.86 -12.60 10.39
C GLY A 250 14.90 -12.56 9.27
N GLU A 251 14.42 -12.55 8.03
CA GLU A 251 15.25 -12.48 6.82
C GLU A 251 14.83 -11.27 5.96
N GLY A 252 15.60 -10.18 6.04
CA GLY A 252 15.32 -8.93 5.33
C GLY A 252 15.82 -7.69 6.06
N ASP A 253 16.04 -6.61 5.30
CA ASP A 253 16.56 -5.34 5.84
C ASP A 253 15.46 -4.55 6.56
N ILE A 254 15.84 -3.85 7.64
CA ILE A 254 14.98 -2.89 8.35
C ILE A 254 15.43 -1.48 7.99
N ILE A 255 14.54 -0.66 7.46
CA ILE A 255 14.80 0.70 7.02
C ILE A 255 13.87 1.64 7.79
N VAL A 256 14.45 2.59 8.52
CA VAL A 256 13.69 3.59 9.28
C VAL A 256 14.09 4.99 8.86
N TYR A 257 13.09 5.78 8.49
CA TYR A 257 13.21 7.21 8.25
C TYR A 257 12.67 7.96 9.47
N LEU A 258 13.52 8.79 10.06
CA LEU A 258 13.22 9.58 11.27
C LEU A 258 13.23 11.09 10.94
N PRO A 259 12.25 11.88 11.42
CA PRO A 259 12.32 13.33 11.35
C PRO A 259 13.43 13.85 12.28
N ARG A 260 14.03 14.99 11.94
CA ARG A 260 15.14 15.57 12.70
C ARG A 260 14.72 16.15 14.06
N GLU A 261 13.41 16.32 14.26
CA GLU A 261 12.75 16.91 15.42
C GLU A 261 12.27 15.86 16.44
N LEU A 262 12.35 14.57 16.09
CA LEU A 262 11.84 13.48 16.91
C LEU A 262 12.77 13.16 18.09
N ALA A 263 12.24 13.17 19.31
CA ALA A 263 12.87 12.59 20.49
C ALA A 263 12.57 11.09 20.56
N VAL A 264 13.61 10.29 20.34
CA VAL A 264 13.56 8.82 20.34
C VAL A 264 14.89 8.26 20.83
N THR A 265 14.81 7.18 21.60
CA THR A 265 15.97 6.34 21.97
C THR A 265 16.01 5.18 20.97
N ILE A 266 17.13 4.96 20.29
CA ILE A 266 17.28 3.91 19.30
C ILE A 266 18.07 2.77 19.93
N ASP A 267 17.50 1.57 19.88
CA ASP A 267 18.12 0.30 20.27
C ASP A 267 18.05 -0.63 19.05
N ALA A 268 19.20 -0.85 18.39
CA ALA A 268 19.27 -1.62 17.15
C ALA A 268 20.21 -2.83 17.31
N VAL A 269 19.67 -4.03 17.19
CA VAL A 269 20.37 -5.31 17.35
C VAL A 269 20.33 -6.11 16.04
N VAL A 270 21.50 -6.52 15.58
CA VAL A 270 21.69 -7.43 14.44
C VAL A 270 22.38 -8.69 14.95
N GLU A 271 21.66 -9.81 14.96
CA GLU A 271 22.15 -11.05 15.60
C GLU A 271 23.32 -11.67 14.81
N GLN A 272 23.25 -11.62 13.48
CA GLN A 272 24.34 -12.02 12.58
C GLN A 272 25.27 -10.85 12.21
N GLY A 273 25.70 -10.08 13.21
CA GLY A 273 26.54 -8.87 13.04
C GLY A 273 27.92 -9.08 12.39
N GLY A 274 28.35 -10.33 12.19
CA GLY A 274 29.51 -10.67 11.36
C GLY A 274 29.27 -10.40 9.86
N ALA A 275 28.10 -10.78 9.33
CA ALA A 275 27.77 -10.68 7.90
C ALA A 275 26.98 -9.40 7.56
N HIS A 276 26.22 -8.87 8.50
CA HIS A 276 25.33 -7.71 8.30
C HIS A 276 25.78 -6.49 9.11
N ARG A 277 25.23 -5.31 8.82
CA ARG A 277 25.62 -4.04 9.46
C ARG A 277 24.41 -3.23 9.91
N VAL A 278 24.59 -2.44 10.96
CA VAL A 278 23.75 -1.26 11.24
C VAL A 278 24.43 -0.07 10.58
N VAL A 279 23.69 0.68 9.79
CA VAL A 279 24.19 1.85 9.06
C VAL A 279 23.26 3.03 9.35
N ALA A 280 23.85 4.16 9.72
CA ALA A 280 23.10 5.33 10.15
C ALA A 280 23.66 6.60 9.50
N ASP A 281 22.79 7.59 9.31
CA ASP A 281 23.18 8.97 8.99
C ASP A 281 24.22 9.47 10.01
N ALA A 282 25.30 10.11 9.54
CA ALA A 282 26.40 10.60 10.40
C ALA A 282 25.93 11.60 11.48
N SER A 283 24.75 12.20 11.31
CA SER A 283 24.12 13.10 12.28
C SER A 283 23.45 12.35 13.45
N LEU A 284 23.32 11.01 13.39
CA LEU A 284 22.80 10.18 14.48
C LEU A 284 23.94 9.74 15.43
N PRO A 285 23.93 10.14 16.71
CA PRO A 285 24.96 9.75 17.67
C PRO A 285 24.72 8.32 18.18
N LEU A 286 25.01 7.33 17.33
CA LEU A 286 24.95 5.91 17.69
C LEU A 286 26.30 5.40 18.19
N ARG A 287 26.27 4.58 19.23
CA ARG A 287 27.39 3.81 19.75
C ARG A 287 27.22 2.36 19.36
N ALA A 288 28.12 1.84 18.53
CA ALA A 288 28.17 0.44 18.19
C ALA A 288 28.96 -0.36 19.25
N SER A 289 28.39 -1.47 19.69
CA SER A 289 29.04 -2.48 20.52
C SER A 289 28.89 -3.86 19.88
N TYR A 290 29.92 -4.69 19.98
CA TYR A 290 29.85 -6.09 19.59
C TYR A 290 29.70 -6.95 20.84
N GLN A 291 28.69 -7.80 20.87
CA GLN A 291 28.45 -8.75 21.95
C GLN A 291 28.63 -10.17 21.40
N ASP A 292 29.50 -10.97 22.03
CA ASP A 292 29.65 -12.38 21.66
C ASP A 292 28.38 -13.14 22.08
N SER A 293 27.63 -13.67 21.10
CA SER A 293 26.39 -14.42 21.37
C SER A 293 26.68 -15.88 21.68
N ALA A 294 25.78 -16.53 22.42
CA ALA A 294 25.88 -17.96 22.74
C ALA A 294 25.90 -18.90 21.50
N SER A 295 25.53 -18.38 20.32
CA SER A 295 25.62 -19.06 19.03
C SER A 295 27.02 -19.03 18.39
N GLY A 296 28.00 -18.33 19.00
CA GLY A 296 29.34 -18.12 18.45
C GLY A 296 29.44 -17.03 17.38
N VAL A 297 28.32 -16.38 17.02
CA VAL A 297 28.29 -15.23 16.11
C VAL A 297 28.27 -13.95 16.93
N ARG A 298 29.05 -12.94 16.52
CA ARG A 298 29.01 -11.61 17.14
C ARG A 298 27.74 -10.88 16.75
N ALA A 299 26.90 -10.59 17.74
CA ALA A 299 25.79 -9.66 17.56
C ALA A 299 26.34 -8.23 17.55
N LEU A 300 25.81 -7.41 16.64
CA LEU A 300 26.07 -5.98 16.60
C LEU A 300 24.91 -5.28 17.28
N HIS A 301 25.17 -4.56 18.37
CA HIS A 301 24.19 -3.80 19.13
C HIS A 301 24.59 -2.32 19.10
N CYS A 302 23.74 -1.51 18.47
CA CYS A 302 23.90 -0.07 18.32
C CYS A 302 22.84 0.67 19.16
N GLU A 303 23.29 1.40 20.18
CA GLU A 303 22.45 2.25 21.02
C GLU A 303 22.65 3.73 20.67
N GLY A 304 21.63 4.57 20.82
CA GLY A 304 21.79 6.02 20.70
C GLY A 304 20.52 6.80 20.98
N SER A 305 20.63 8.12 21.01
CA SER A 305 19.50 9.00 21.37
C SER A 305 19.44 10.22 20.46
N LEU A 306 18.28 10.44 19.83
CA LEU A 306 17.98 11.63 19.04
C LEU A 306 17.24 12.65 19.92
N ASN A 307 17.61 13.93 19.81
CA ASN A 307 17.00 15.07 20.53
C ASN A 307 16.83 14.89 22.06
N GLY A 308 17.81 14.30 22.73
CA GLY A 308 17.76 14.04 24.17
C GLY A 308 17.05 12.73 24.56
N GLY A 309 16.66 11.91 23.58
CA GLY A 309 16.03 10.61 23.79
C GLY A 309 14.55 10.70 24.17
N GLY A 310 13.95 9.54 24.38
CA GLY A 310 12.52 9.42 24.69
C GLY A 310 12.11 7.95 24.80
N GLU A 311 10.91 7.65 24.31
CA GLU A 311 10.47 6.27 24.09
C GLU A 311 11.47 5.51 23.21
N VAL A 312 11.52 4.18 23.39
CA VAL A 312 12.50 3.34 22.72
C VAL A 312 11.95 2.77 21.41
N LEU A 313 12.71 2.93 20.34
CA LEU A 313 12.53 2.24 19.08
C LEU A 313 13.50 1.05 19.05
N HIS A 314 12.96 -0.13 19.34
CA HIS A 314 13.68 -1.41 19.28
C HIS A 314 13.66 -1.96 17.84
N LEU A 315 14.83 -2.16 17.26
CA LEU A 315 15.03 -2.71 15.93
C LEU A 315 15.82 -4.01 16.06
N ARG A 316 15.27 -5.14 15.62
CA ARG A 316 15.95 -6.45 15.71
C ARG A 316 15.94 -7.16 14.36
N ALA A 317 17.11 -7.31 13.75
CA ALA A 317 17.29 -8.12 12.54
C ALA A 317 18.06 -9.40 12.88
N VAL A 318 17.55 -10.56 12.46
CA VAL A 318 18.26 -11.84 12.62
C VAL A 318 19.29 -11.99 11.50
N SER A 319 18.85 -11.93 10.24
CA SER A 319 19.68 -11.84 9.04
C SER A 319 19.17 -10.72 8.14
N GLY A 320 19.90 -9.61 8.13
CA GLY A 320 19.51 -8.36 7.48
C GLY A 320 20.26 -7.16 8.05
N ASN A 321 20.35 -6.09 7.27
CA ASN A 321 20.95 -4.84 7.71
C ASN A 321 19.88 -3.94 8.35
N ILE A 322 20.31 -3.00 9.19
CA ILE A 322 19.44 -1.95 9.73
C ILE A 322 19.94 -0.62 9.20
N LEU A 323 19.10 0.10 8.44
CA LEU A 323 19.37 1.42 7.88
C LEU A 323 18.54 2.49 8.61
N LEU A 324 19.23 3.47 9.20
CA LEU A 324 18.64 4.58 9.93
C LEU A 324 18.94 5.89 9.19
N LYS A 325 17.92 6.53 8.63
CA LYS A 325 18.08 7.76 7.83
C LYS A 325 17.31 8.91 8.47
N LEU A 326 17.96 10.06 8.58
CA LEU A 326 17.29 11.31 8.93
C LEU A 326 16.74 11.96 7.68
N GLY A 327 15.50 12.45 7.73
CA GLY A 327 14.93 13.20 6.61
C GLY A 327 13.44 13.43 6.73
N GLU A 328 12.98 14.55 6.18
CA GLU A 328 11.55 14.82 6.05
C GLU A 328 10.91 13.90 5.00
N PRO A 329 9.72 13.34 5.27
CA PRO A 329 8.95 12.61 4.26
C PRO A 329 8.54 13.49 3.07
N ASN A 330 8.44 14.81 3.29
CA ASN A 330 7.96 15.77 2.31
C ASN A 330 9.05 16.28 1.34
N SER A 331 10.30 15.84 1.51
CA SER A 331 11.32 15.94 0.46
C SER A 331 10.91 15.19 -0.84
N TRP A 332 9.89 14.31 -0.76
CA TRP A 332 9.31 13.59 -1.89
C TRP A 332 7.89 14.05 -2.29
N THR A 333 7.30 15.05 -1.61
CA THR A 333 6.04 15.69 -2.03
C THR A 333 6.23 17.06 -2.69
N SER A 334 7.46 17.54 -2.78
CA SER A 334 7.87 18.70 -3.61
C SER A 334 8.78 18.31 -4.80
N ALA A 335 8.60 17.10 -5.32
CA ALA A 335 9.24 16.61 -6.55
C ALA A 335 8.24 16.38 -7.71
N VAL A 336 7.03 16.94 -7.62
CA VAL A 336 6.45 17.53 -8.83
C VAL A 336 7.29 18.77 -9.10
N ILE A 337 8.23 18.68 -10.04
CA ILE A 337 8.95 19.85 -10.54
C ILE A 337 7.90 20.77 -11.18
N PRO A 338 7.59 21.96 -10.62
CA PRO A 338 6.87 22.96 -11.36
C PRO A 338 7.84 23.47 -12.43
N ALA A 339 7.43 23.53 -13.69
CA ALA A 339 8.22 24.23 -14.70
C ALA A 339 8.16 25.74 -14.42
N PRO A 340 9.26 26.33 -13.93
CA PRO A 340 9.91 27.40 -14.67
C PRO A 340 11.44 27.21 -14.68
N TRP A 341 12.20 27.66 -15.68
CA TRP A 341 11.90 28.66 -16.70
C TRP A 341 12.74 28.43 -17.96
N MET A 342 12.20 28.92 -19.07
CA MET A 342 12.91 29.27 -20.29
C MET A 342 14.09 30.22 -19.99
N GLN A 343 15.27 29.98 -20.59
CA GLN A 343 16.59 30.70 -20.50
C GLN A 343 17.63 29.90 -19.69
N ALA A 344 18.61 29.20 -20.28
CA ALA A 344 19.69 29.60 -21.20
C ALA A 344 20.94 30.18 -20.50
N ALA A 345 22.07 29.48 -20.72
CA ALA A 345 23.48 29.87 -20.49
C ALA A 345 23.92 30.23 -19.05
N PHE A 346 24.89 29.46 -18.51
CA PHE A 346 26.31 29.87 -18.47
C PHE A 346 27.21 28.70 -18.02
N GLU A 347 28.42 28.62 -18.58
CA GLU A 347 29.48 27.67 -18.18
C GLU A 347 30.26 28.14 -16.92
N PRO A 348 31.01 27.25 -16.24
CA PRO A 348 31.64 27.53 -14.95
C PRO A 348 33.00 28.24 -15.06
N PRO A 349 33.59 28.61 -13.92
CA PRO A 349 35.01 28.29 -13.75
C PRO A 349 35.36 27.60 -12.42
N LEU A 350 36.48 26.87 -12.47
CA LEU A 350 37.17 26.19 -11.38
C LEU A 350 37.82 27.18 -10.39
N VAL A 351 38.25 26.71 -9.21
CA VAL A 351 39.67 26.69 -8.75
C VAL A 351 39.83 26.39 -7.22
N THR A 352 40.51 25.27 -6.96
CA THR A 352 41.43 24.86 -5.85
C THR A 352 41.45 25.53 -4.46
N SER A 353 41.68 24.70 -3.42
CA SER A 353 42.97 24.70 -2.67
C SER A 353 43.17 23.41 -1.84
N TRP A 354 44.40 22.90 -1.77
CA TRP A 354 44.83 21.70 -1.02
C TRP A 354 45.76 22.05 0.17
N ASN A 355 45.77 21.20 1.21
CA ASN A 355 46.94 20.67 1.96
C ASN A 355 46.43 20.07 3.30
N SER A 356 46.64 18.81 3.73
CA SER A 356 47.71 17.79 3.63
C SER A 356 48.50 17.64 4.95
N GLY A 357 48.43 16.47 5.57
CA GLY A 357 49.15 16.12 6.80
C GLY A 357 48.92 14.66 7.21
N GLU A 358 49.74 13.78 6.63
CA GLU A 358 50.19 12.42 7.04
C GLU A 358 49.69 11.84 8.39
N ALA A 359 49.44 10.54 8.61
CA ALA A 359 49.26 9.32 7.79
C ALA A 359 48.84 8.18 8.77
N GLY A 360 48.24 7.05 8.40
CA GLY A 360 47.71 6.58 7.11
C GLY A 360 47.81 5.04 7.00
N ASP A 361 46.67 4.33 6.91
CA ASP A 361 46.60 2.87 6.64
C ASP A 361 45.31 2.55 5.87
N ASP A 362 45.44 2.16 4.59
CA ASP A 362 44.34 2.17 3.62
C ASP A 362 43.54 0.86 3.57
N ASN A 363 42.25 0.94 3.90
CA ASN A 363 41.20 0.11 3.31
C ASN A 363 39.99 1.01 3.02
N GLY A 364 40.14 1.84 1.97
CA GLY A 364 39.12 2.81 1.54
C GLY A 364 37.83 2.13 1.09
N PHE A 365 36.88 2.00 2.02
CA PHE A 365 35.53 1.54 1.74
C PHE A 365 34.69 2.73 1.27
N ASP A 366 34.34 2.76 -0.01
CA ASP A 366 33.50 3.82 -0.59
C ASP A 366 32.06 3.72 -0.06
N ALA A 367 31.77 4.55 0.95
CA ALA A 367 30.51 4.54 1.65
C ALA A 367 29.36 5.03 0.76
N GLU A 368 29.56 6.08 -0.04
CA GLU A 368 28.51 6.67 -0.89
C GLU A 368 28.04 5.68 -1.96
N GLY A 369 28.97 5.02 -2.67
CA GLY A 369 28.62 3.98 -3.64
C GLY A 369 27.88 2.78 -3.04
N PHE A 370 28.16 2.42 -1.78
CA PHE A 370 27.48 1.36 -1.04
C PHE A 370 26.04 1.75 -0.62
N PHE A 371 25.81 3.01 -0.24
CA PHE A 371 24.47 3.51 0.08
C PHE A 371 23.55 3.53 -1.14
N GLU A 372 24.06 3.93 -2.31
CA GLU A 372 23.32 3.87 -3.56
C GLU A 372 23.01 2.42 -3.97
N GLU A 373 23.99 1.51 -3.92
CA GLU A 373 23.84 0.08 -4.25
C GLU A 373 22.72 -0.59 -3.41
N ILE A 374 22.61 -0.25 -2.14
CA ILE A 374 21.57 -0.79 -1.24
C ILE A 374 20.20 -0.11 -1.47
N HIS A 375 20.13 1.23 -1.61
CA HIS A 375 18.87 1.89 -2.00
C HIS A 375 18.32 1.32 -3.32
N ARG A 376 19.22 1.09 -4.28
CA ARG A 376 18.92 0.43 -5.57
C ARG A 376 18.36 -0.97 -5.38
N LYS A 377 18.99 -1.86 -4.61
CA LYS A 377 18.45 -3.23 -4.36
C LYS A 377 17.10 -3.22 -3.67
N ILE A 378 16.90 -2.27 -2.75
CA ILE A 378 15.62 -2.06 -2.06
C ILE A 378 14.54 -1.58 -3.05
N GLN A 379 14.88 -0.68 -3.97
CA GLN A 379 13.97 -0.20 -5.02
C GLN A 379 13.71 -1.25 -6.13
N GLU A 380 14.73 -2.02 -6.52
CA GLU A 380 14.61 -3.21 -7.39
C GLU A 380 13.60 -4.21 -6.82
N SER A 381 13.62 -4.45 -5.51
CA SER A 381 12.65 -5.32 -4.80
C SER A 381 11.25 -4.71 -4.71
N LEU A 382 11.15 -3.40 -4.46
CA LEU A 382 9.89 -2.66 -4.31
C LEU A 382 9.10 -2.48 -5.63
N TRP A 383 9.80 -2.32 -6.75
CA TRP A 383 9.20 -1.94 -8.02
C TRP A 383 9.51 -2.89 -9.18
N GLY A 384 10.46 -3.83 -9.03
CA GLY A 384 11.00 -4.66 -10.11
C GLY A 384 12.11 -3.99 -10.94
N GLY A 385 12.64 -2.86 -10.47
CA GLY A 385 13.73 -2.09 -11.08
C GLY A 385 13.97 -0.77 -10.34
N VAL A 386 15.13 -0.14 -10.53
CA VAL A 386 15.46 1.16 -9.93
C VAL A 386 14.68 2.29 -10.61
N PRO A 387 13.95 3.16 -9.89
CA PRO A 387 13.34 4.34 -10.48
C PRO A 387 14.42 5.31 -10.97
N VAL A 388 14.39 5.64 -12.27
CA VAL A 388 15.30 6.59 -12.92
C VAL A 388 14.49 7.73 -13.54
N ASP A 389 15.03 8.95 -13.48
CA ASP A 389 14.38 10.13 -14.04
C ASP A 389 14.14 9.97 -15.56
N PRO A 390 12.96 10.35 -16.09
CA PRO A 390 12.67 10.21 -17.52
C PRO A 390 13.66 10.97 -18.42
N GLY A 391 14.17 12.13 -17.99
CA GLY A 391 15.11 12.95 -18.75
C GLY A 391 16.51 12.34 -18.82
N GLU A 392 16.98 11.74 -17.72
CA GLU A 392 18.25 10.99 -17.72
C GLU A 392 18.18 9.78 -18.66
N LEU A 393 17.08 9.02 -18.59
CA LEU A 393 16.91 7.83 -19.44
C LEU A 393 16.71 8.21 -20.92
N GLN A 394 16.05 9.32 -21.21
CA GLN A 394 15.85 9.83 -22.57
C GLN A 394 17.17 10.07 -23.32
N ASN A 395 18.23 10.49 -22.61
CA ASN A 395 19.57 10.69 -23.17
C ASN A 395 20.29 9.36 -23.51
N LEU A 396 19.80 8.24 -22.97
CA LEU A 396 20.33 6.89 -23.21
C LEU A 396 19.54 6.14 -24.31
N LEU A 397 18.56 6.76 -24.97
CA LEU A 397 17.73 6.10 -25.98
C LEU A 397 18.48 5.95 -27.31
N GLU A 398 18.85 4.72 -27.69
CA GLU A 398 19.58 4.43 -28.93
C GLU A 398 18.67 4.23 -30.13
N HIS A 399 17.53 3.56 -29.93
CA HIS A 399 16.61 3.19 -31.01
C HIS A 399 15.18 3.61 -30.64
N PRO A 400 14.81 4.88 -30.91
CA PRO A 400 13.42 5.32 -30.85
C PRO A 400 12.62 4.73 -32.02
N VAL A 401 11.40 4.27 -31.72
CA VAL A 401 10.38 3.92 -32.72
C VAL A 401 9.20 4.89 -32.58
N VAL A 402 8.88 5.60 -33.66
CA VAL A 402 7.75 6.54 -33.71
C VAL A 402 6.43 5.76 -33.69
N PRO A 403 5.46 6.11 -32.85
CA PRO A 403 4.17 5.42 -32.81
C PRO A 403 3.35 5.65 -34.07
N VAL A 404 2.77 4.57 -34.59
CA VAL A 404 1.84 4.63 -35.73
C VAL A 404 0.52 5.22 -35.23
N TYR A 405 0.16 6.42 -35.70
CA TYR A 405 -1.09 7.09 -35.34
C TYR A 405 -2.29 6.24 -35.82
N PRO A 406 -3.20 5.80 -34.93
CA PRO A 406 -4.35 4.99 -35.36
C PRO A 406 -5.27 5.76 -36.32
N GLU A 407 -5.56 5.19 -37.50
CA GLU A 407 -6.44 5.79 -38.51
C GLU A 407 -7.79 6.26 -37.96
N VAL A 408 -8.36 5.51 -37.01
CA VAL A 408 -9.63 5.85 -36.35
C VAL A 408 -9.47 7.10 -35.47
N ALA A 409 -8.37 7.22 -34.73
CA ALA A 409 -8.07 8.42 -33.95
C ALA A 409 -7.77 9.63 -34.84
N ARG A 410 -7.05 9.43 -35.96
CA ARG A 410 -6.74 10.47 -36.94
C ARG A 410 -8.00 11.04 -37.58
N LYS A 411 -8.93 10.17 -38.02
CA LYS A 411 -10.23 10.58 -38.57
C LYS A 411 -11.16 11.23 -37.55
N ALA A 412 -10.99 10.92 -36.26
CA ALA A 412 -11.76 11.49 -35.17
C ALA A 412 -11.12 12.76 -34.53
N GLY A 413 -9.94 13.19 -34.99
CA GLY A 413 -9.23 14.35 -34.44
C GLY A 413 -8.71 14.15 -33.01
N ILE A 414 -8.49 12.90 -32.56
CA ILE A 414 -8.16 12.59 -31.17
C ILE A 414 -6.65 12.66 -30.96
N GLU A 415 -6.17 13.79 -30.45
CA GLU A 415 -4.81 14.01 -29.96
C GLU A 415 -4.67 13.72 -28.46
N GLY A 416 -3.43 13.68 -27.97
CA GLY A 416 -3.14 13.64 -26.54
C GLY A 416 -1.82 12.96 -26.21
N ASP A 417 -1.46 13.02 -24.93
CA ASP A 417 -0.27 12.37 -24.41
C ASP A 417 -0.64 11.05 -23.74
N VAL A 418 0.08 9.98 -24.08
CA VAL A 418 -0.03 8.68 -23.42
C VAL A 418 1.14 8.52 -22.45
N VAL A 419 0.82 8.37 -21.17
CA VAL A 419 1.80 8.21 -20.10
C VAL A 419 1.91 6.72 -19.77
N LEU A 420 3.11 6.16 -19.92
CA LEU A 420 3.40 4.73 -19.71
C LEU A 420 4.44 4.57 -18.59
N ARG A 421 4.19 3.66 -17.64
CA ARG A 421 5.26 3.10 -16.80
C ARG A 421 5.99 2.03 -17.61
N ALA A 422 7.31 2.14 -17.70
CA ALA A 422 8.16 1.25 -18.48
C ALA A 422 9.25 0.63 -17.60
N TYR A 423 9.59 -0.63 -17.86
CA TYR A 423 10.77 -1.28 -17.28
C TYR A 423 11.83 -1.39 -18.37
N VAL A 424 13.04 -0.97 -18.10
CA VAL A 424 14.19 -1.16 -19.00
C VAL A 424 15.13 -2.16 -18.33
N SER A 425 15.34 -3.31 -18.97
CA SER A 425 16.22 -4.35 -18.44
C SER A 425 17.70 -3.96 -18.56
N SER A 426 18.56 -4.70 -17.85
CA SER A 426 20.02 -4.53 -17.88
C SER A 426 20.68 -4.78 -19.25
N ASP A 427 19.94 -5.30 -20.24
CA ASP A 427 20.34 -5.37 -21.66
C ASP A 427 19.69 -4.27 -22.54
N GLY A 428 19.11 -3.24 -21.92
CA GLY A 428 18.58 -2.05 -22.59
C GLY A 428 17.19 -2.20 -23.19
N ARG A 429 16.47 -3.30 -22.93
CA ARG A 429 15.18 -3.59 -23.56
C ARG A 429 14.00 -3.09 -22.75
N VAL A 430 13.02 -2.47 -23.41
CA VAL A 430 11.77 -2.09 -22.76
C VAL A 430 10.84 -3.30 -22.60
N THR A 431 10.31 -3.48 -21.39
CA THR A 431 9.42 -4.57 -20.98
C THR A 431 8.33 -4.05 -20.01
N ASN A 432 7.35 -4.90 -19.73
CA ASN A 432 6.33 -4.71 -18.67
C ASN A 432 5.66 -3.32 -18.66
N LEU A 433 5.28 -2.84 -19.85
CA LEU A 433 4.65 -1.53 -20.06
C LEU A 433 3.23 -1.49 -19.48
N ARG A 434 2.93 -0.45 -18.68
CA ARG A 434 1.60 -0.20 -18.12
C ARG A 434 1.17 1.24 -18.40
N VAL A 435 -0.02 1.41 -18.98
CA VAL A 435 -0.63 2.73 -19.17
C VAL A 435 -1.01 3.32 -17.80
N LEU A 436 -0.57 4.55 -17.55
CA LEU A 436 -0.93 5.34 -16.38
C LEU A 436 -2.01 6.38 -16.70
N ALA A 437 -1.90 7.04 -17.86
CA ALA A 437 -2.84 8.05 -18.34
C ALA A 437 -2.83 8.19 -19.87
N GLY A 438 -3.84 8.87 -20.42
CA GLY A 438 -3.95 9.20 -21.84
C GLY A 438 -5.16 8.57 -22.55
N PRO A 439 -5.49 8.99 -23.79
CA PRO A 439 -6.66 8.49 -24.51
C PRO A 439 -6.56 6.98 -24.80
N PRO A 440 -7.55 6.15 -24.39
CA PRO A 440 -7.48 4.68 -24.56
C PRO A 440 -7.28 4.21 -26.01
N ILE A 441 -7.76 4.99 -27.00
CA ILE A 441 -7.60 4.69 -28.42
C ILE A 441 -6.16 4.84 -28.91
N LEU A 442 -5.33 5.66 -28.24
CA LEU A 442 -3.92 5.88 -28.55
C LEU A 442 -3.01 4.93 -27.76
N ALA A 443 -3.49 4.43 -26.62
CA ALA A 443 -2.70 3.64 -25.67
C ALA A 443 -2.03 2.40 -26.29
N ARG A 444 -2.72 1.69 -27.19
CA ARG A 444 -2.14 0.50 -27.85
C ARG A 444 -0.98 0.87 -28.77
N ALA A 445 -1.12 1.91 -29.59
CA ALA A 445 -0.07 2.40 -30.48
C ALA A 445 1.16 2.90 -29.72
N ALA A 446 0.96 3.52 -28.54
CA ALA A 446 2.05 3.91 -27.65
C ALA A 446 2.83 2.69 -27.13
N ILE A 447 2.14 1.65 -26.65
CA ILE A 447 2.78 0.41 -26.17
C ILE A 447 3.55 -0.29 -27.29
N ASP A 448 2.91 -0.49 -28.46
CA ASP A 448 3.51 -1.22 -29.59
C ASP A 448 4.79 -0.55 -30.10
N ALA A 449 4.88 0.78 -30.02
CA ALA A 449 6.09 1.52 -30.36
C ALA A 449 7.16 1.45 -29.26
N VAL A 450 6.79 1.78 -28.02
CA VAL A 450 7.71 1.87 -26.89
C VAL A 450 8.31 0.50 -26.51
N GLN A 451 7.59 -0.60 -26.74
CA GLN A 451 8.12 -1.97 -26.53
C GLN A 451 9.30 -2.30 -27.47
N GLN A 452 9.39 -1.63 -28.63
CA GLN A 452 10.47 -1.82 -29.59
C GLN A 452 11.70 -0.95 -29.26
N TRP A 453 11.59 0.01 -28.34
CA TRP A 453 12.70 0.90 -28.01
C TRP A 453 13.88 0.13 -27.40
N ARG A 454 15.08 0.65 -27.64
CA ARG A 454 16.33 0.21 -27.00
C ARG A 454 17.06 1.39 -26.39
N TYR A 455 17.40 1.25 -25.13
CA TYR A 455 18.26 2.16 -24.39
C TYR A 455 19.66 1.55 -24.24
N GLN A 456 20.66 2.39 -24.00
CA GLN A 456 21.92 1.93 -23.46
C GLN A 456 21.67 1.29 -22.09
N PRO A 457 22.30 0.15 -21.78
CA PRO A 457 22.26 -0.45 -20.46
C PRO A 457 22.61 0.60 -19.38
N VAL A 458 21.65 0.93 -18.52
CA VAL A 458 21.86 1.89 -17.45
C VAL A 458 22.86 1.29 -16.47
N LYS A 459 24.04 1.92 -16.36
CA LYS A 459 25.11 1.47 -15.48
C LYS A 459 25.05 2.24 -14.17
N ILE A 460 24.71 1.56 -13.09
CA ILE A 460 24.81 2.10 -11.72
C ILE A 460 26.01 1.41 -11.07
N ASN A 461 26.95 2.19 -10.53
CA ASN A 461 28.23 1.67 -10.02
C ASN A 461 28.98 0.76 -11.02
N GLY A 462 28.94 1.13 -12.31
CA GLY A 462 29.57 0.39 -13.41
C GLY A 462 28.87 -0.91 -13.83
N ARG A 463 27.82 -1.34 -13.13
CA ARG A 463 27.05 -2.57 -13.43
C ARG A 463 25.74 -2.22 -14.13
N ALA A 464 25.38 -3.00 -15.16
CA ALA A 464 24.12 -2.81 -15.86
C ALA A 464 22.94 -3.30 -15.02
N THR A 465 21.94 -2.45 -14.84
CA THR A 465 20.84 -2.65 -13.88
C THR A 465 19.47 -2.52 -14.54
N ASN A 466 18.47 -3.24 -14.02
CA ASN A 466 17.07 -3.07 -14.42
C ASN A 466 16.51 -1.79 -13.80
N VAL A 467 15.93 -0.91 -14.62
CA VAL A 467 15.35 0.37 -14.18
C VAL A 467 13.86 0.45 -14.50
N VAL A 468 13.12 1.29 -13.79
CA VAL A 468 11.72 1.62 -14.04
C VAL A 468 11.59 3.13 -14.23
N THR A 469 10.77 3.57 -15.17
CA THR A 469 10.54 5.00 -15.39
C THR A 469 9.13 5.28 -15.92
N THR A 470 8.80 6.55 -16.10
CA THR A 470 7.56 7.02 -16.74
C THR A 470 7.88 7.70 -18.06
N LEU A 471 7.41 7.12 -19.16
CA LEU A 471 7.60 7.63 -20.52
C LEU A 471 6.33 8.35 -20.99
N ILE A 472 6.48 9.44 -21.73
CA ILE A 472 5.39 10.21 -22.31
C ILE A 472 5.47 10.09 -23.84
N VAL A 473 4.40 9.59 -24.45
CA VAL A 473 4.27 9.45 -25.90
C VAL A 473 3.23 10.46 -26.39
N ALA A 474 3.70 11.53 -27.01
CA ALA A 474 2.84 12.59 -27.54
C ALA A 474 2.28 12.23 -28.93
N PHE A 475 0.96 12.23 -29.07
CA PHE A 475 0.29 12.17 -30.36
C PHE A 475 -0.22 13.57 -30.72
N ARG A 476 0.22 14.07 -31.87
CA ARG A 476 -0.22 15.32 -32.51
C ARG A 476 -0.47 15.04 -33.98
N LEU A 477 -1.46 15.69 -34.55
CA LEU A 477 -1.75 15.68 -35.98
C LEU A 477 -0.75 16.63 -36.67
N GLN A 478 -0.33 16.25 -37.88
CA GLN A 478 0.49 17.08 -38.78
C GLN A 478 -0.37 17.66 -39.90
#